data_AF-A0A970P8V6-F1
#
_entry.id   AF-A0A970P8V6-F1
#
_cell.length_a   1.000
_cell.length_b   1.000
_cell.length_c   1.000
_cell.angle_alpha   90.00
_cell.angle_beta   90.00
_cell.angle_gamma   90.00
#
_symmetry.space_group_name_H-M   'P 1'
#
loop_
_entity.id
_entity.type
_entity.pdbx_description
1 polymer ?
#
loop_
_entity_poly.entity_id
_entity_poly.type
_entity_poly.pdbx_seq_one_letter_code
_entity_poly.pdbx_strand_id
1 'polypeptide(L)'
;MRPLLTATIIATVIAVLAMTLNVVEAEGPLTAEELEQLVGTDWYSVRIFGQPNGYARIETDIVETEHGPRLRTTEDLKILISLGGQSLEAGKTQVTIYDEQLRPASIEMDKNELGRSGQLSAVLEGDELVVQSSSPDNGTLQPRMRRIELPDDFSSDAIISARVVRGQLAVGDGFSYSVYDPEVDLIDRHFVEVAAGEEIDGVETLLVKSTSEQLGVEVLSWMDADGRLIRQSVPGLMDLTLERVSEEEALAGLAPFEILSEIRVEQHLPLVRSLQQVRLRISSDNGSAAEMIPHSDRQSVEQIGEDVLVTISREMPPTDTLPLPISDEAFAECLATTTQVQSDDPRIMAKAREIIGDETDSWAAAQMLCAWVRRNMQSVSSEPRPITALEVLDSMRGDCTEHAILLAALGRAVGLPTKLATGLAYVGGRFGYHAWTQVYVGRWVEMDPSWGEMTADAGHMLIYSSALDDASYARASLATGRTLGAIGMEIIGYTTADGRLVDVGEE
;
A
#
# COMPACT_ATOMS: atom_id res chain seq x y z
N MET A 1 -4.83 -16.28 3.69
CA MET A 1 -4.21 -15.62 2.53
C MET A 1 -2.99 -16.41 2.10
N ARG A 2 -2.45 -16.05 0.95
CA ARG A 2 -1.09 -16.38 0.52
C ARG A 2 -0.22 -15.13 0.80
N PRO A 3 1.09 -15.24 1.07
CA PRO A 3 1.85 -14.26 1.86
C PRO A 3 2.06 -12.87 1.23
N LEU A 4 1.50 -12.56 0.07
CA LEU A 4 1.94 -11.43 -0.74
C LEU A 4 1.20 -10.13 -0.46
N LEU A 5 -0.14 -10.13 -0.48
CA LEU A 5 -0.95 -9.03 0.07
C LEU A 5 -0.55 -8.72 1.52
N THR A 6 -0.25 -9.77 2.29
CA THR A 6 0.33 -9.68 3.64
C THR A 6 1.64 -8.88 3.64
N ALA A 7 2.61 -9.25 2.79
CA ALA A 7 3.92 -8.60 2.72
C ALA A 7 3.82 -7.12 2.31
N THR A 8 2.98 -6.77 1.32
CA THR A 8 2.87 -5.37 0.89
C THR A 8 2.08 -4.51 1.89
N ILE A 9 1.02 -5.02 2.54
CA ILE A 9 0.38 -4.30 3.67
C ILE A 9 1.43 -3.98 4.75
N ILE A 10 2.35 -4.91 5.04
CA ILE A 10 3.43 -4.68 6.02
C ILE A 10 4.47 -3.67 5.51
N ALA A 11 4.91 -3.76 4.25
CA ALA A 11 5.81 -2.77 3.65
C ALA A 11 5.20 -1.35 3.68
N THR A 12 3.90 -1.24 3.44
CA THR A 12 3.15 0.02 3.51
C THR A 12 2.91 0.49 4.95
N VAL A 13 2.71 -0.41 5.92
CA VAL A 13 2.76 -0.07 7.36
C VAL A 13 4.14 0.49 7.73
N ILE A 14 5.22 -0.16 7.28
CA ILE A 14 6.61 0.30 7.51
C ILE A 14 6.87 1.67 6.87
N ALA A 15 6.37 1.92 5.66
CA ALA A 15 6.45 3.21 4.96
C ALA A 15 5.76 4.33 5.75
N VAL A 16 4.52 4.12 6.20
CA VAL A 16 3.78 5.13 6.98
C VAL A 16 4.44 5.43 8.32
N LEU A 17 5.12 4.47 8.94
CA LEU A 17 5.90 4.71 10.16
C LEU A 17 7.12 5.62 9.95
N ALA A 18 7.60 5.80 8.71
CA ALA A 18 8.64 6.76 8.42
C ALA A 18 8.13 8.21 8.50
N MET A 19 6.89 8.48 8.05
CA MET A 19 6.32 9.83 7.83
C MET A 19 6.35 10.74 9.06
N THR A 20 7.45 11.44 9.26
CA THR A 20 7.69 12.22 10.48
C THR A 20 8.54 13.46 10.20
N LEU A 21 7.89 14.64 10.30
CA LEU A 21 8.48 15.95 10.67
C LEU A 21 8.81 16.90 9.45
N ASN A 22 8.77 18.26 9.51
CA ASN A 22 8.89 19.12 8.27
C ASN A 22 9.08 20.70 8.33
N VAL A 23 8.94 21.47 7.21
CA VAL A 23 9.50 22.84 6.91
C VAL A 23 8.58 24.10 6.85
N VAL A 24 9.10 25.24 7.36
CA VAL A 24 8.98 26.66 6.94
C VAL A 24 10.38 27.29 7.12
N GLU A 25 10.84 28.21 6.27
CA GLU A 25 12.22 28.77 6.26
C GLU A 25 12.95 28.76 7.61
N ALA A 26 13.89 27.84 7.75
CA ALA A 26 14.90 27.90 8.80
C ALA A 26 15.80 29.13 8.54
N GLU A 27 16.02 29.99 9.55
CA GLU A 27 16.96 31.13 9.46
C GLU A 27 18.42 30.64 9.44
N GLY A 28 18.80 29.93 8.38
CA GLY A 28 20.07 29.25 8.23
C GLY A 28 20.12 27.83 8.85
N PRO A 29 21.27 27.15 8.66
CA PRO A 29 21.49 25.79 9.14
C PRO A 29 21.38 25.68 10.66
N LEU A 30 21.30 24.45 11.18
CA LEU A 30 21.37 24.22 12.63
C LEU A 30 22.75 24.59 13.17
N THR A 31 22.75 25.26 14.32
CA THR A 31 23.93 25.47 15.16
C THR A 31 24.32 24.17 15.86
N ALA A 32 25.55 24.10 16.36
CA ALA A 32 26.02 22.93 17.11
C ALA A 32 25.16 22.64 18.36
N GLU A 33 24.67 23.67 19.05
CA GLU A 33 23.81 23.53 20.24
C GLU A 33 22.41 23.00 19.90
N GLU A 34 21.88 23.31 18.71
CA GLU A 34 20.62 22.76 18.21
C GLU A 34 20.79 21.32 17.69
N LEU A 35 21.93 21.01 17.04
CA LEU A 35 22.28 19.65 16.65
C LEU A 35 22.46 18.74 17.88
N GLU A 36 23.16 19.21 18.92
CA GLU A 36 23.38 18.46 20.17
C GLU A 36 22.07 18.13 20.92
N GLN A 37 21.02 18.95 20.78
CA GLN A 37 19.69 18.67 21.35
C GLN A 37 18.97 17.52 20.65
N LEU A 38 19.16 17.38 19.33
CA LEU A 38 18.58 16.29 18.52
C LEU A 38 19.33 14.95 18.68
N VAL A 39 20.52 14.94 19.29
CA VAL A 39 21.26 13.70 19.58
C VAL A 39 20.51 12.86 20.62
N GLY A 40 20.48 11.55 20.41
CA GLY A 40 19.83 10.62 21.36
C GLY A 40 19.65 9.20 20.83
N THR A 41 19.01 8.36 21.64
CA THR A 41 18.51 7.05 21.22
C THR A 41 17.17 6.81 21.88
N ASP A 42 16.11 6.85 21.09
CA ASP A 42 14.75 6.60 21.55
C ASP A 42 14.29 5.21 21.09
N TRP A 43 13.61 4.50 21.99
CA TRP A 43 13.00 3.19 21.72
C TRP A 43 11.48 3.32 21.76
N TYR A 44 10.80 2.63 20.85
CA TYR A 44 9.35 2.68 20.71
C TYR A 44 8.78 1.27 20.63
N SER A 45 7.67 1.02 21.34
CA SER A 45 6.87 -0.18 21.13
C SER A 45 5.98 0.03 19.90
N VAL A 46 6.09 -0.82 18.90
CA VAL A 46 5.23 -0.81 17.71
C VAL A 46 4.04 -1.70 17.99
N ARG A 47 2.86 -1.09 18.05
CA ARG A 47 1.61 -1.76 18.44
C ARG A 47 0.62 -1.78 17.26
N ILE A 48 -0.01 -2.94 17.03
CA ILE A 48 -1.04 -3.16 16.02
C ILE A 48 -2.19 -3.92 16.72
N PHE A 49 -3.44 -3.54 16.46
CA PHE A 49 -4.62 -3.95 17.26
C PHE A 49 -4.38 -3.81 18.78
N GLY A 50 -3.66 -2.75 19.16
CA GLY A 50 -3.26 -2.44 20.54
C GLY A 50 -2.27 -3.41 21.21
N GLN A 51 -1.73 -4.44 20.53
CA GLN A 51 -0.76 -5.38 21.11
C GLN A 51 0.69 -4.99 20.77
N PRO A 52 1.69 -5.20 21.65
CA PRO A 52 3.09 -4.99 21.31
C PRO A 52 3.57 -6.08 20.33
N ASN A 53 3.69 -5.72 19.05
CA ASN A 53 4.06 -6.65 17.98
C ASN A 53 5.47 -6.41 17.43
N GLY A 54 6.05 -5.26 17.73
CA GLY A 54 7.36 -4.87 17.24
C GLY A 54 8.02 -3.80 18.09
N TYR A 55 9.18 -3.35 17.63
CA TYR A 55 9.83 -2.14 18.13
C TYR A 55 10.35 -1.28 16.97
N ALA A 56 10.52 0.00 17.25
CA ALA A 56 11.41 0.88 16.51
C ALA A 56 12.50 1.40 17.45
N ARG A 57 13.72 1.56 16.94
CA ARG A 57 14.86 2.19 17.60
C ARG A 57 15.33 3.31 16.68
N ILE A 58 15.37 4.53 17.19
CA ILE A 58 15.83 5.70 16.44
C ILE A 58 17.05 6.26 17.17
N GLU A 59 18.23 6.08 16.59
CA GLU A 59 19.51 6.58 17.11
C GLU A 59 19.98 7.75 16.24
N THR A 60 20.09 8.94 16.83
CA THR A 60 20.51 10.16 16.12
C THR A 60 21.81 10.69 16.71
N ASP A 61 22.81 10.91 15.86
CA ASP A 61 24.16 11.35 16.23
C ASP A 61 24.74 12.37 15.25
N ILE A 62 25.92 12.91 15.56
CA ILE A 62 26.63 13.90 14.73
C ILE A 62 27.86 13.26 14.11
N VAL A 63 27.92 13.24 12.78
CA VAL A 63 29.06 12.72 11.99
C VAL A 63 29.84 13.86 11.36
N GLU A 64 31.17 13.78 11.41
CA GLU A 64 32.05 14.71 10.68
C GLU A 64 32.16 14.31 9.20
N THR A 65 31.84 15.24 8.31
CA THR A 65 31.89 15.06 6.85
C THR A 65 32.89 16.02 6.20
N GLU A 66 33.18 15.87 4.90
CA GLU A 66 33.99 16.85 4.16
C GLU A 66 33.36 18.27 4.11
N HIS A 67 32.08 18.38 4.46
CA HIS A 67 31.33 19.64 4.57
C HIS A 67 31.10 20.09 6.02
N GLY A 68 31.80 19.46 6.99
CA GLY A 68 31.68 19.71 8.43
C GLY A 68 30.72 18.74 9.13
N PRO A 69 30.34 19.01 10.39
CA PRO A 69 29.41 18.15 11.13
C PRO A 69 28.04 18.10 10.45
N ARG A 70 27.42 16.92 10.44
CA ARG A 70 26.06 16.67 9.94
C ARG A 70 25.32 15.73 10.86
N LEU A 71 24.00 15.87 10.88
CA LEU A 71 23.11 14.95 11.57
C LEU A 71 23.08 13.63 10.81
N ARG A 72 23.17 12.51 11.54
CA ARG A 72 22.87 11.16 11.05
C ARG A 72 21.79 10.56 11.93
N THR A 73 20.85 9.84 11.32
CA THR A 73 19.85 9.05 12.03
C THR A 73 19.90 7.62 11.53
N THR A 74 19.88 6.67 12.47
CA THR A 74 19.79 5.23 12.23
C THR A 74 18.47 4.74 12.80
N GLU A 75 17.61 4.20 11.94
CA GLU A 75 16.33 3.59 12.28
C GLU A 75 16.46 2.06 12.18
N ASP A 76 16.21 1.34 13.28
CA ASP A 76 15.95 -0.11 13.24
C ASP A 76 14.48 -0.36 13.58
N LEU A 77 13.70 -0.89 12.63
CA LEU A 77 12.30 -1.24 12.80
C LEU A 77 12.14 -2.76 12.66
N LYS A 78 11.39 -3.37 13.57
CA LYS A 78 11.10 -4.81 13.56
C LYS A 78 9.67 -5.09 13.98
N ILE A 79 8.94 -5.89 13.21
CA ILE A 79 7.55 -6.28 13.45
C ILE A 79 7.43 -7.81 13.31
N LEU A 80 6.69 -8.44 14.24
CA LEU A 80 6.36 -9.87 14.22
C LEU A 80 4.94 -10.09 13.70
N ILE A 81 4.78 -11.04 12.77
CA ILE A 81 3.52 -11.34 12.09
C ILE A 81 3.25 -12.84 12.15
N SER A 82 2.00 -13.23 12.41
CA SER A 82 1.53 -14.62 12.30
C SER A 82 0.74 -14.79 11.00
N LEU A 83 1.20 -15.71 10.15
CA LEU A 83 0.52 -16.08 8.91
C LEU A 83 0.30 -17.59 8.87
N GLY A 84 -0.96 -18.03 8.96
CA GLY A 84 -1.29 -19.46 8.94
C GLY A 84 -0.66 -20.27 10.08
N GLY A 85 -0.39 -19.63 11.22
CA GLY A 85 0.30 -20.22 12.38
C GLY A 85 1.82 -20.27 12.26
N GLN A 86 2.43 -19.71 11.21
CA GLN A 86 3.87 -19.46 11.15
C GLN A 86 4.16 -18.03 11.62
N SER A 87 5.04 -17.88 12.60
CA SER A 87 5.60 -16.58 12.95
C SER A 87 6.66 -16.20 11.92
N LEU A 88 6.48 -15.02 11.34
CA LEU A 88 7.37 -14.38 10.39
C LEU A 88 7.83 -13.03 10.97
N GLU A 89 8.88 -12.49 10.38
CA GLU A 89 9.51 -11.24 10.78
C GLU A 89 9.60 -10.32 9.57
N ALA A 90 9.24 -9.06 9.77
CA ALA A 90 9.49 -7.97 8.84
C ALA A 90 10.20 -6.81 9.54
N GLY A 91 10.92 -5.99 8.79
CA GLY A 91 11.65 -4.86 9.35
C GLY A 91 12.58 -4.17 8.37
N LYS A 92 13.18 -3.06 8.80
CA LYS A 92 14.22 -2.32 8.07
C LYS A 92 15.32 -1.87 9.04
N THR A 93 16.54 -1.75 8.54
CA THR A 93 17.59 -0.90 9.09
C THR A 93 17.87 0.19 8.05
N GLN A 94 17.72 1.46 8.43
CA GLN A 94 17.94 2.61 7.56
C GLN A 94 18.92 3.58 8.21
N VAL A 95 19.87 4.09 7.45
CA VAL A 95 20.81 5.14 7.86
C VAL A 95 20.65 6.33 6.92
N THR A 96 20.19 7.46 7.46
CA THR A 96 20.09 8.73 6.75
C THR A 96 21.16 9.68 7.27
N ILE A 97 21.95 10.28 6.36
CA ILE A 97 22.81 11.43 6.67
C ILE A 97 22.19 12.65 6.00
N TYR A 98 22.02 13.72 6.77
CA TYR A 98 21.37 14.96 6.30
C TYR A 98 22.39 16.00 5.85
N ASP A 99 21.97 16.92 4.97
CA ASP A 99 22.75 18.11 4.66
C ASP A 99 22.51 19.25 5.68
N GLU A 100 23.04 20.44 5.39
CA GLU A 100 22.91 21.62 6.26
C GLU A 100 21.52 22.28 6.19
N GLN A 101 20.67 21.87 5.24
CA GLN A 101 19.26 22.25 5.14
C GLN A 101 18.31 21.15 5.65
N LEU A 102 18.83 20.07 6.24
CA LEU A 102 18.10 18.86 6.65
C LEU A 102 17.43 18.10 5.49
N ARG A 103 17.97 18.20 4.27
CA ARG A 103 17.62 17.31 3.14
C ARG A 103 18.42 16.01 3.27
N PRO A 104 17.92 14.83 2.86
CA PRO A 104 18.72 13.60 2.85
C PRO A 104 19.90 13.73 1.87
N ALA A 105 21.13 13.84 2.40
CA ALA A 105 22.35 13.87 1.60
C ALA A 105 22.71 12.46 1.11
N SER A 106 22.51 11.46 1.98
CA SER A 106 22.54 10.05 1.62
C SER A 106 21.57 9.23 2.46
N ILE A 107 20.96 8.21 1.86
CA ILE A 107 20.19 7.15 2.53
C ILE A 107 20.85 5.81 2.18
N GLU A 108 21.05 4.94 3.15
CA GLU A 108 21.31 3.51 2.97
C GLU A 108 20.23 2.73 3.73
N MET A 109 19.58 1.75 3.10
CA MET A 109 18.49 0.98 3.69
C MET A 109 18.59 -0.51 3.32
N ASP A 110 18.64 -1.36 4.35
CA ASP A 110 18.46 -2.81 4.27
C ASP A 110 17.05 -3.14 4.81
N LYS A 111 16.16 -3.68 3.98
CA LYS A 111 14.81 -4.10 4.40
C LYS A 111 14.53 -5.58 4.20
N ASN A 112 13.62 -6.12 5.02
CA ASN A 112 13.15 -7.49 5.00
C ASN A 112 11.61 -7.52 5.07
N GLU A 113 10.93 -7.72 3.95
CA GLU A 113 9.46 -7.88 3.91
C GLU A 113 9.10 -9.37 3.94
N LEU A 114 8.87 -9.96 5.14
CA LEU A 114 8.50 -11.38 5.31
C LEU A 114 9.43 -12.39 4.59
N GLY A 115 10.75 -12.12 4.59
CA GLY A 115 11.76 -12.93 3.89
C GLY A 115 12.23 -12.37 2.56
N ARG A 116 11.73 -11.20 2.14
CA ARG A 116 12.22 -10.45 0.97
C ARG A 116 13.29 -9.46 1.42
N SER A 117 14.56 -9.85 1.35
CA SER A 117 15.68 -8.92 1.52
C SER A 117 15.75 -7.94 0.34
N GLY A 118 15.68 -6.64 0.60
CA GLY A 118 15.94 -5.58 -0.40
C GLY A 118 16.97 -4.59 0.14
N GLN A 119 17.79 -4.04 -0.76
CA GLN A 119 18.73 -2.97 -0.43
C GLN A 119 18.44 -1.74 -1.28
N LEU A 120 18.47 -0.55 -0.69
CA LEU A 120 18.35 0.72 -1.40
C LEU A 120 19.44 1.67 -0.90
N SER A 121 20.09 2.37 -1.81
CA SER A 121 20.82 3.59 -1.48
C SER A 121 20.31 4.77 -2.30
N ALA A 122 20.40 5.96 -1.73
CA ALA A 122 20.09 7.22 -2.41
C ALA A 122 21.15 8.27 -2.07
N VAL A 123 21.55 9.09 -3.03
CA VAL A 123 22.55 10.16 -2.84
C VAL A 123 22.09 11.44 -3.54
N LEU A 124 22.21 12.57 -2.85
CA LEU A 124 21.86 13.89 -3.38
C LEU A 124 22.98 14.43 -4.28
N GLU A 125 22.74 14.53 -5.58
CA GLU A 125 23.66 15.11 -6.57
C GLU A 125 23.16 16.47 -7.06
N GLY A 126 23.23 17.47 -6.18
CA GLY A 126 22.74 18.83 -6.46
C GLY A 126 21.23 18.91 -6.27
N ASP A 127 20.50 19.01 -7.38
CA ASP A 127 19.03 19.11 -7.42
C ASP A 127 18.36 17.81 -7.90
N GLU A 128 19.13 16.72 -8.01
CA GLU A 128 18.66 15.35 -8.30
C GLU A 128 18.98 14.40 -7.13
N LEU A 129 18.04 13.49 -6.81
CA LEU A 129 18.33 12.32 -5.98
C LEU A 129 18.66 11.11 -6.87
N VAL A 130 19.84 10.53 -6.69
CA VAL A 130 20.28 9.33 -7.41
C VAL A 130 19.98 8.11 -6.55
N VAL A 131 18.93 7.37 -6.91
CA VAL A 131 18.49 6.16 -6.20
C VAL A 131 19.05 4.92 -6.90
N GLN A 132 19.68 4.04 -6.13
CA GLN A 132 20.07 2.70 -6.56
C GLN A 132 19.39 1.65 -5.68
N SER A 133 18.41 0.94 -6.24
CA SER A 133 17.72 -0.17 -5.56
C SER A 133 18.22 -1.53 -6.07
N SER A 134 18.37 -2.51 -5.20
CA SER A 134 18.56 -3.91 -5.57
C SER A 134 17.67 -4.84 -4.75
N SER A 135 17.04 -5.78 -5.44
CA SER A 135 16.15 -6.81 -4.89
C SER A 135 16.51 -8.14 -5.57
N PRO A 136 16.32 -9.31 -4.93
CA PRO A 136 16.68 -10.60 -5.50
C PRO A 136 15.76 -11.04 -6.65
N ASP A 137 15.97 -10.44 -7.83
CA ASP A 137 15.41 -10.87 -9.12
C ASP A 137 16.05 -12.21 -9.53
N ASN A 138 15.27 -13.30 -9.51
CA ASN A 138 15.72 -14.64 -9.93
C ASN A 138 17.00 -15.15 -9.21
N GLY A 139 17.30 -14.64 -8.01
CA GLY A 139 18.53 -14.94 -7.27
C GLY A 139 19.77 -14.16 -7.74
N THR A 140 19.58 -13.12 -8.56
CA THR A 140 20.62 -12.20 -9.05
C THR A 140 20.26 -10.78 -8.60
N LEU A 141 21.19 -10.07 -7.97
CA LEU A 141 20.99 -8.65 -7.67
C LEU A 141 21.15 -7.85 -8.96
N GLN A 142 20.02 -7.44 -9.56
CA GLN A 142 19.96 -6.47 -10.66
C GLN A 142 19.82 -5.06 -10.07
N PRO A 143 20.88 -4.24 -9.97
CA PRO A 143 20.75 -2.87 -9.50
C PRO A 143 19.99 -2.03 -10.53
N ARG A 144 18.82 -1.51 -10.15
CA ARG A 144 18.15 -0.44 -10.88
C ARG A 144 18.70 0.90 -10.38
N MET A 145 18.94 1.83 -11.30
CA MET A 145 19.35 3.20 -10.98
C MET A 145 18.33 4.18 -11.56
N ARG A 146 17.85 5.09 -10.72
CA ARG A 146 16.98 6.22 -11.07
C ARG A 146 17.71 7.53 -10.75
N ARG A 147 17.39 8.58 -11.49
CA ARG A 147 17.64 9.96 -11.08
C ARG A 147 16.28 10.64 -10.98
N ILE A 148 16.05 11.38 -9.90
CA ILE A 148 14.76 11.99 -9.57
C ILE A 148 15.00 13.49 -9.43
N GLU A 149 14.41 14.30 -10.32
CA GLU A 149 14.42 15.76 -10.19
C GLU A 149 13.66 16.14 -8.91
N LEU A 150 14.25 17.01 -8.08
CA LEU A 150 13.70 17.37 -6.78
C LEU A 150 12.90 18.68 -6.85
N PRO A 151 11.75 18.78 -6.16
CA PRO A 151 10.99 20.02 -6.08
C PRO A 151 11.67 21.07 -5.18
N ASP A 152 11.37 22.34 -5.39
CA ASP A 152 11.91 23.48 -4.62
C ASP A 152 11.68 23.35 -3.09
N ASP A 153 10.66 22.60 -2.66
CA ASP A 153 10.32 22.35 -1.27
C ASP A 153 10.79 20.97 -0.75
N PHE A 154 11.76 20.34 -1.41
CA PHE A 154 12.34 19.07 -0.96
C PHE A 154 13.12 19.22 0.34
N SER A 155 12.79 18.37 1.31
CA SER A 155 13.44 18.28 2.63
C SER A 155 13.41 16.84 3.14
N SER A 156 13.87 16.62 4.36
CA SER A 156 13.39 15.51 5.17
C SER A 156 12.52 16.01 6.31
N ASP A 157 11.55 15.18 6.64
CA ASP A 157 11.36 14.59 7.95
C ASP A 157 12.09 15.31 9.11
N ALA A 158 13.38 15.11 9.42
CA ALA A 158 14.06 15.65 10.62
C ALA A 158 13.81 17.13 11.06
N ILE A 159 13.30 18.02 10.20
CA ILE A 159 13.11 19.46 10.47
C ILE A 159 11.89 19.91 11.30
N ILE A 160 10.80 19.15 11.57
CA ILE A 160 9.87 19.58 12.66
C ILE A 160 10.55 19.45 14.03
N SER A 161 11.32 18.39 14.30
CA SER A 161 12.09 18.30 15.55
C SER A 161 13.01 19.51 15.71
N ALA A 162 13.70 19.89 14.62
CA ALA A 162 14.49 21.11 14.58
C ALA A 162 13.66 22.39 14.82
N ARG A 163 12.36 22.43 14.46
CA ARG A 163 11.47 23.55 14.81
C ARG A 163 11.06 23.59 16.26
N VAL A 164 10.71 22.44 16.83
CA VAL A 164 10.27 22.36 18.22
C VAL A 164 11.41 22.85 19.12
N VAL A 165 12.63 22.36 18.87
CA VAL A 165 13.90 22.87 19.44
C VAL A 165 14.06 24.39 19.23
N ARG A 166 13.74 24.91 18.04
CA ARG A 166 13.82 26.35 17.71
C ARG A 166 12.65 27.21 18.24
N GLY A 167 11.63 26.62 18.87
CA GLY A 167 10.39 27.33 19.20
C GLY A 167 9.62 27.87 17.98
N GLN A 168 9.83 27.26 16.81
CA GLN A 168 9.29 27.66 15.50
C GLN A 168 7.95 26.96 15.15
N LEU A 169 7.27 26.37 16.14
CA LEU A 169 5.90 25.88 16.00
C LEU A 169 5.03 26.34 17.17
N ALA A 170 3.87 26.86 16.83
CA ALA A 170 2.78 27.19 17.72
C ALA A 170 1.49 26.48 17.28
N VAL A 171 0.53 26.39 18.22
CA VAL A 171 -0.80 25.83 17.95
C VAL A 171 -1.53 26.72 16.93
N GLY A 172 -1.90 26.13 15.79
CA GLY A 172 -2.50 26.81 14.64
C GLY A 172 -1.54 27.07 13.47
N ASP A 173 -0.26 26.74 13.59
CA ASP A 173 0.68 26.76 12.46
C ASP A 173 0.43 25.58 11.50
N GLY A 174 0.77 25.77 10.22
CA GLY A 174 0.70 24.73 9.21
C GLY A 174 1.48 25.09 7.94
N PHE A 175 1.96 24.06 7.23
CA PHE A 175 2.93 24.18 6.12
C PHE A 175 2.96 22.92 5.25
N SER A 176 3.74 22.95 4.17
CA SER A 176 3.81 21.87 3.18
C SER A 176 5.20 21.81 2.53
N TYR A 177 5.63 20.62 2.17
CA TYR A 177 6.95 20.33 1.62
C TYR A 177 6.97 18.92 1.01
N SER A 178 8.06 18.56 0.32
CA SER A 178 8.22 17.24 -0.30
C SER A 178 9.34 16.42 0.35
N VAL A 179 9.16 15.10 0.44
CA VAL A 179 10.13 14.14 0.99
C VAL A 179 10.21 12.91 0.11
N TYR A 180 11.34 12.21 0.16
CA TYR A 180 11.53 10.92 -0.52
C TYR A 180 11.24 9.77 0.46
N ASP A 181 10.23 8.97 0.15
CA ASP A 181 9.92 7.73 0.86
C ASP A 181 10.70 6.56 0.22
N PRO A 182 11.68 5.95 0.93
CA PRO A 182 12.50 4.87 0.39
C PRO A 182 11.79 3.51 0.38
N GLU A 183 10.67 3.35 1.09
CA GLU A 183 9.92 2.10 1.17
C GLU A 183 9.00 1.92 -0.05
N VAL A 184 8.41 3.02 -0.55
CA VAL A 184 7.58 3.05 -1.78
C VAL A 184 8.26 3.67 -3.01
N ASP A 185 9.52 4.13 -2.90
CA ASP A 185 10.35 4.68 -4.01
C ASP A 185 9.68 5.87 -4.74
N LEU A 186 9.23 6.83 -3.92
CA LEU A 186 8.34 7.94 -4.28
C LEU A 186 8.83 9.27 -3.67
N ILE A 187 8.72 10.37 -4.42
CA ILE A 187 8.66 11.72 -3.81
C ILE A 187 7.19 11.99 -3.51
N ASP A 188 6.84 12.18 -2.23
CA ASP A 188 5.51 12.59 -1.80
C ASP A 188 5.57 13.94 -1.08
N ARG A 189 4.44 14.65 -1.10
CA ARG A 189 4.28 15.95 -0.46
C ARG A 189 3.44 15.76 0.79
N HIS A 190 3.91 16.22 1.94
CA HIS A 190 3.11 16.16 3.17
C HIS A 190 2.65 17.56 3.57
N PHE A 191 1.40 17.67 4.02
CA PHE A 191 0.83 18.85 4.65
C PHE A 191 0.86 18.68 6.16
N VAL A 192 1.19 19.73 6.89
CA VAL A 192 1.28 19.73 8.35
C VAL A 192 0.29 20.71 8.96
N GLU A 193 -0.40 20.27 10.02
CA GLU A 193 -1.13 21.13 10.95
C GLU A 193 -0.63 20.89 12.39
N VAL A 194 -0.42 21.96 13.16
CA VAL A 194 -0.02 21.88 14.57
C VAL A 194 -1.18 22.23 15.50
N ALA A 195 -1.49 21.32 16.40
CA ALA A 195 -2.52 21.44 17.41
C ALA A 195 -1.93 21.34 18.84
N ALA A 196 -2.72 21.71 19.84
CA ALA A 196 -2.39 21.40 21.23
C ALA A 196 -2.47 19.88 21.41
N GLY A 197 -1.42 19.26 21.95
CA GLY A 197 -1.41 17.85 22.31
C GLY A 197 -2.09 17.59 23.66
N GLU A 198 -2.04 16.33 24.08
CA GLU A 198 -2.45 15.90 25.42
C GLU A 198 -1.24 15.81 26.37
N GLU A 199 -1.49 15.73 27.68
CA GLU A 199 -0.45 15.37 28.64
C GLU A 199 -0.26 13.85 28.61
N ILE A 200 0.92 13.37 28.21
CA ILE A 200 1.26 11.95 28.18
C ILE A 200 2.31 11.68 29.25
N ASP A 201 1.95 10.85 30.23
CA ASP A 201 2.83 10.42 31.35
C ASP A 201 3.55 11.56 32.10
N GLY A 202 2.90 12.73 32.19
CA GLY A 202 3.42 13.94 32.84
C GLY A 202 4.19 14.89 31.92
N VAL A 203 4.20 14.64 30.61
CA VAL A 203 4.83 15.48 29.58
C VAL A 203 3.74 16.22 28.81
N GLU A 204 3.77 17.56 28.81
CA GLU A 204 2.96 18.38 27.90
C GLU A 204 3.46 18.19 26.47
N THR A 205 2.56 17.96 25.50
CA THR A 205 2.94 17.71 24.10
C THR A 205 2.36 18.70 23.10
N LEU A 206 3.05 18.87 21.98
CA LEU A 206 2.48 19.41 20.74
C LEU A 206 1.94 18.23 19.90
N LEU A 207 0.73 18.35 19.36
CA LEU A 207 0.20 17.41 18.39
C LEU A 207 0.52 17.92 16.98
N VAL A 208 1.31 17.16 16.26
CA VAL A 208 1.68 17.40 14.86
C VAL A 208 0.90 16.41 14.00
N LYS A 209 0.09 16.92 13.08
CA LYS A 209 -0.63 16.13 12.07
C LYS A 209 0.13 16.21 10.76
N SER A 210 0.56 15.09 10.20
CA SER A 210 1.12 15.01 8.84
C SER A 210 0.15 14.30 7.93
N THR A 211 -0.26 14.92 6.82
CA THR A 211 -1.12 14.30 5.79
C THR A 211 -0.37 14.19 4.48
N SER A 212 -0.20 12.95 3.98
CA SER A 212 0.41 12.67 2.68
C SER A 212 -0.54 13.00 1.51
N GLU A 213 -0.04 13.72 0.50
CA GLU A 213 -0.78 14.15 -0.68
C GLU A 213 -1.08 12.98 -1.63
N GLN A 214 -0.09 12.12 -1.90
CA GLN A 214 -0.27 11.04 -2.87
C GLN A 214 -0.76 9.73 -2.29
N LEU A 215 -0.49 9.41 -1.02
CA LEU A 215 -0.99 8.19 -0.37
C LEU A 215 -2.27 8.43 0.43
N GLY A 216 -2.59 9.68 0.79
CA GLY A 216 -3.84 10.04 1.48
C GLY A 216 -3.90 9.48 2.90
N VAL A 217 -2.77 9.50 3.61
CA VAL A 217 -2.60 9.01 4.98
C VAL A 217 -2.42 10.19 5.92
N GLU A 218 -3.20 10.24 7.01
CA GLU A 218 -2.92 11.11 8.17
C GLU A 218 -2.09 10.33 9.19
N VAL A 219 -1.06 10.96 9.73
CA VAL A 219 -0.22 10.49 10.83
C VAL A 219 -0.27 11.52 11.94
N LEU A 220 -0.63 11.08 13.15
CA LEU A 220 -0.72 11.90 14.34
C LEU A 220 0.52 11.66 15.20
N SER A 221 1.32 12.69 15.44
CA SER A 221 2.58 12.62 16.20
C SER A 221 2.53 13.57 17.39
N TRP A 222 2.63 13.03 18.61
CA TRP A 222 2.70 13.81 19.85
C TRP A 222 4.16 13.98 20.25
N MET A 223 4.60 15.22 20.44
CA MET A 223 6.01 15.57 20.64
C MET A 223 6.25 16.33 21.94
N ASP A 224 7.38 16.05 22.59
CA ASP A 224 7.86 16.84 23.73
C ASP A 224 8.58 18.13 23.31
N ALA A 225 8.87 18.99 24.29
CA ALA A 225 9.51 20.29 24.06
C ALA A 225 10.96 20.21 23.56
N ASP A 226 11.62 19.05 23.66
CA ASP A 226 12.95 18.80 23.08
C ASP A 226 12.85 18.37 21.60
N GLY A 227 11.64 18.30 21.04
CA GLY A 227 11.40 17.85 19.67
C GLY A 227 11.46 16.33 19.48
N ARG A 228 11.38 15.53 20.55
CA ARG A 228 11.32 14.06 20.44
C ARG A 228 9.88 13.56 20.40
N LEU A 229 9.67 12.43 19.74
CA LEU A 229 8.37 11.76 19.63
C LEU A 229 8.02 11.04 20.95
N ILE A 230 6.81 11.26 21.45
CA ILE A 230 6.25 10.54 22.60
C ILE A 230 5.36 9.38 22.14
N ARG A 231 4.42 9.70 21.24
CA ARG A 231 3.42 8.78 20.69
C ARG A 231 3.22 9.12 19.22
N GLN A 232 2.98 8.10 18.40
CA GLN A 232 2.46 8.23 17.05
C GLN A 232 1.21 7.36 16.91
N SER A 233 0.27 7.76 16.06
CA SER A 233 -0.88 6.95 15.66
C SER A 233 -1.21 7.19 14.19
N VAL A 234 -1.68 6.14 13.51
CA VAL A 234 -2.15 6.20 12.12
C VAL A 234 -3.65 5.87 12.09
N PRO A 235 -4.54 6.89 12.10
CA PRO A 235 -5.98 6.68 12.10
C PRO A 235 -6.47 5.76 10.97
N GLY A 236 -7.29 4.78 11.33
CA GLY A 236 -7.88 3.83 10.40
C GLY A 236 -6.95 2.74 9.85
N LEU A 237 -5.66 2.70 10.21
CA LEU A 237 -4.73 1.65 9.78
C LEU A 237 -4.43 0.66 10.93
N MET A 238 -5.31 -0.32 11.14
CA MET A 238 -5.07 -1.49 12.01
C MET A 238 -4.69 -1.17 13.48
N ASP A 239 -5.17 -0.05 14.02
CA ASP A 239 -4.76 0.51 15.32
C ASP A 239 -3.24 0.65 15.49
N LEU A 240 -2.55 1.03 14.41
CA LEU A 240 -1.11 1.24 14.38
C LEU A 240 -0.73 2.44 15.26
N THR A 241 0.05 2.18 16.31
CA THR A 241 0.61 3.20 17.20
C THR A 241 2.05 2.88 17.58
N LEU A 242 2.90 3.91 17.65
CA LEU A 242 4.21 3.84 18.31
C LEU A 242 4.13 4.59 19.63
N GLU A 243 4.74 4.04 20.68
CA GLU A 243 4.82 4.71 21.99
C GLU A 243 6.25 4.60 22.53
N ARG A 244 6.82 5.74 22.95
CA ARG A 244 8.19 5.80 23.49
C ARG A 244 8.26 5.09 24.83
N VAL A 245 9.17 4.12 24.94
CA VAL A 245 9.35 3.24 26.11
C VAL A 245 10.85 2.99 26.35
N SER A 246 11.20 2.26 27.41
CA SER A 246 12.60 1.81 27.59
C SER A 246 12.99 0.69 26.61
N GLU A 247 14.29 0.49 26.40
CA GLU A 247 14.82 -0.66 25.64
C GLU A 247 14.32 -2.01 26.18
N GLU A 248 14.25 -2.16 27.51
CA GLU A 248 13.76 -3.38 28.16
C GLU A 248 12.28 -3.64 27.83
N GLU A 249 11.45 -2.59 27.76
CA GLU A 249 10.03 -2.68 27.42
C GLU A 249 9.80 -2.88 25.92
N ALA A 250 10.56 -2.20 25.06
CA ALA A 250 10.48 -2.36 23.60
C ALA A 250 10.87 -3.78 23.14
N LEU A 251 11.82 -4.42 23.82
CA LEU A 251 12.28 -5.78 23.52
C LEU A 251 11.47 -6.86 24.25
N ALA A 252 10.68 -6.50 25.27
CA ALA A 252 9.86 -7.44 26.04
C ALA A 252 8.49 -7.71 25.41
N GLY A 253 7.95 -8.90 25.67
CA GLY A 253 6.54 -9.23 25.41
C GLY A 253 6.10 -9.32 23.94
N LEU A 254 6.99 -9.06 22.97
CA LEU A 254 6.70 -9.06 21.54
C LEU A 254 5.95 -10.32 21.09
N ALA A 255 4.72 -10.14 20.61
CA ALA A 255 3.85 -11.21 20.13
C ALA A 255 3.47 -10.99 18.66
N PRO A 256 3.50 -12.02 17.79
CA PRO A 256 3.07 -11.86 16.40
C PRO A 256 1.55 -11.67 16.29
N PHE A 257 1.08 -10.61 15.60
CA PHE A 257 -0.35 -10.44 15.32
C PHE A 257 -0.79 -11.31 14.13
N GLU A 258 -2.01 -11.83 14.14
CA GLU A 258 -2.54 -12.63 13.03
C GLU A 258 -3.21 -11.75 11.97
N ILE A 259 -2.73 -11.84 10.73
CA ILE A 259 -3.37 -11.13 9.61
C ILE A 259 -4.61 -11.90 9.16
N LEU A 260 -5.78 -11.44 9.64
CA LEU A 260 -7.10 -12.01 9.37
C LEU A 260 -7.50 -11.87 7.90
N SER A 261 -7.06 -12.86 7.14
CA SER A 261 -7.16 -12.92 5.68
C SER A 261 -8.51 -13.35 5.10
N GLU A 262 -9.45 -13.70 5.96
CA GLU A 262 -10.79 -14.15 5.60
C GLU A 262 -11.79 -13.61 6.62
N ILE A 263 -12.80 -12.88 6.15
CA ILE A 263 -13.94 -12.48 6.98
C ILE A 263 -14.98 -13.61 6.91
N ARG A 264 -15.45 -14.07 8.07
CA ARG A 264 -16.42 -15.15 8.16
C ARG A 264 -17.83 -14.58 8.19
N VAL A 265 -18.70 -15.14 7.35
CA VAL A 265 -20.13 -14.80 7.30
C VAL A 265 -20.91 -16.00 7.83
N GLU A 266 -21.91 -15.77 8.68
CA GLU A 266 -22.67 -16.89 9.29
C GLU A 266 -23.49 -17.64 8.25
N GLN A 267 -24.06 -16.91 7.29
CA GLN A 267 -24.99 -17.46 6.32
C GLN A 267 -24.26 -17.78 5.00
N HIS A 268 -24.57 -18.93 4.40
CA HIS A 268 -23.89 -19.37 3.19
C HIS A 268 -24.68 -18.94 1.94
N LEU A 269 -24.05 -18.16 1.05
CA LEU A 269 -24.54 -18.04 -0.33
C LEU A 269 -24.58 -19.43 -0.99
N PRO A 270 -25.54 -19.67 -1.92
CA PRO A 270 -25.56 -20.85 -2.78
C PRO A 270 -24.45 -20.76 -3.84
N LEU A 271 -24.66 -21.28 -5.05
CA LEU A 271 -23.69 -21.18 -6.13
C LEU A 271 -23.53 -19.72 -6.60
N VAL A 272 -22.61 -18.97 -5.99
CA VAL A 272 -22.46 -17.52 -6.13
C VAL A 272 -22.33 -17.05 -7.59
N ARG A 273 -21.56 -17.76 -8.43
CA ARG A 273 -21.47 -17.56 -9.90
C ARG A 273 -22.76 -17.74 -10.71
N SER A 274 -23.89 -18.06 -10.07
CA SER A 274 -25.22 -18.11 -10.68
C SER A 274 -26.17 -17.03 -10.16
N LEU A 275 -25.78 -16.29 -9.12
CA LEU A 275 -26.54 -15.15 -8.60
C LEU A 275 -26.46 -13.97 -9.57
N GLN A 276 -27.52 -13.18 -9.62
CA GLN A 276 -27.56 -11.88 -10.30
C GLN A 276 -27.04 -10.77 -9.38
N GLN A 277 -27.20 -10.94 -8.06
CA GLN A 277 -26.89 -9.92 -7.07
C GLN A 277 -26.65 -10.53 -5.68
N VAL A 278 -25.84 -9.88 -4.86
CA VAL A 278 -25.62 -10.15 -3.43
C VAL A 278 -25.76 -8.83 -2.66
N ARG A 279 -26.36 -8.87 -1.47
CA ARG A 279 -26.52 -7.73 -0.56
C ARG A 279 -25.83 -8.05 0.76
N LEU A 280 -24.91 -7.18 1.16
CA LEU A 280 -24.06 -7.31 2.35
C LEU A 280 -24.27 -6.12 3.27
N ARG A 281 -24.42 -6.36 4.57
CA ARG A 281 -24.16 -5.34 5.60
C ARG A 281 -22.68 -5.40 5.91
N ILE A 282 -22.02 -4.26 5.91
CA ILE A 282 -20.65 -4.09 6.38
C ILE A 282 -20.68 -3.15 7.57
N SER A 283 -20.21 -3.64 8.72
CA SER A 283 -19.93 -2.82 9.89
C SER A 283 -18.45 -2.45 9.91
N SER A 284 -18.06 -1.39 10.62
CA SER A 284 -16.65 -1.13 10.93
C SER A 284 -16.46 -0.78 12.39
N ASP A 285 -15.40 -1.32 12.97
CA ASP A 285 -15.00 -1.02 14.35
C ASP A 285 -14.14 0.26 14.43
N ASN A 286 -13.62 0.76 13.29
CA ASN A 286 -12.66 1.86 13.21
C ASN A 286 -12.85 2.71 11.93
N GLY A 287 -13.59 3.81 12.04
CA GLY A 287 -13.84 4.75 10.94
C GLY A 287 -15.11 4.42 10.15
N SER A 288 -15.27 5.04 8.97
CA SER A 288 -16.48 4.91 8.14
C SER A 288 -16.33 3.81 7.09
N ALA A 289 -17.20 2.80 7.14
CA ALA A 289 -17.23 1.75 6.11
C ALA A 289 -17.57 2.31 4.70
N ALA A 290 -18.24 3.46 4.60
CA ALA A 290 -18.50 4.16 3.33
C ALA A 290 -17.27 4.86 2.74
N GLU A 291 -16.26 5.16 3.56
CA GLU A 291 -14.98 5.74 3.10
C GLU A 291 -14.00 4.65 2.64
N MET A 292 -14.17 3.42 3.14
CA MET A 292 -13.36 2.25 2.77
C MET A 292 -13.85 1.53 1.51
N ILE A 293 -15.17 1.56 1.22
CA ILE A 293 -15.78 0.76 0.15
C ILE A 293 -16.33 1.67 -0.95
N PRO A 294 -15.75 1.64 -2.17
CA PRO A 294 -16.17 2.52 -3.27
C PRO A 294 -17.43 2.02 -3.98
N HIS A 295 -18.10 2.94 -4.69
CA HIS A 295 -19.05 2.60 -5.74
C HIS A 295 -18.34 2.13 -7.02
N SER A 296 -18.99 1.29 -7.82
CA SER A 296 -18.60 0.98 -9.20
C SER A 296 -19.83 0.65 -10.06
N ASP A 297 -19.64 0.45 -11.37
CA ASP A 297 -20.71 0.07 -12.32
C ASP A 297 -21.53 -1.17 -11.88
N ARG A 298 -20.96 -1.99 -11.00
CA ARG A 298 -21.55 -3.21 -10.43
C ARG A 298 -21.81 -3.15 -8.92
N GLN A 299 -21.36 -2.12 -8.21
CA GLN A 299 -21.39 -2.04 -6.74
C GLN A 299 -22.00 -0.72 -6.27
N SER A 300 -23.17 -0.77 -5.62
CA SER A 300 -23.70 0.37 -4.86
C SER A 300 -23.41 0.22 -3.36
N VAL A 301 -23.21 1.36 -2.70
CA VAL A 301 -22.96 1.48 -1.27
C VAL A 301 -23.97 2.47 -0.70
N GLU A 302 -24.69 2.10 0.35
CA GLU A 302 -25.76 2.90 0.94
C GLU A 302 -25.61 2.94 2.47
N GLN A 303 -25.45 4.13 3.07
CA GLN A 303 -25.28 4.28 4.53
C GLN A 303 -26.58 3.88 5.27
N ILE A 304 -26.48 2.98 6.24
CA ILE A 304 -27.62 2.42 7.00
C ILE A 304 -27.39 2.53 8.52
N GLY A 305 -27.19 3.75 9.00
CA GLY A 305 -26.81 4.03 10.39
C GLY A 305 -25.30 4.23 10.45
N GLU A 306 -24.60 3.44 11.27
CA GLU A 306 -23.13 3.39 11.31
C GLU A 306 -22.58 2.39 10.27
N ASP A 307 -23.34 1.34 9.95
CA ASP A 307 -23.08 0.36 8.89
C ASP A 307 -23.30 0.92 7.47
N VAL A 308 -22.80 0.19 6.45
CA VAL A 308 -23.22 0.33 5.04
C VAL A 308 -23.87 -0.94 4.49
N LEU A 309 -24.83 -0.74 3.57
CA LEU A 309 -25.40 -1.78 2.71
C LEU A 309 -24.66 -1.75 1.38
N VAL A 310 -23.85 -2.77 1.11
CA VAL A 310 -23.17 -2.97 -0.18
C VAL A 310 -23.99 -3.92 -1.04
N THR A 311 -24.43 -3.46 -2.21
CA THR A 311 -25.17 -4.28 -3.17
C THR A 311 -24.30 -4.53 -4.40
N ILE A 312 -23.88 -5.78 -4.56
CA ILE A 312 -22.98 -6.25 -5.61
C ILE A 312 -23.81 -6.94 -6.68
N SER A 313 -23.76 -6.43 -7.90
CA SER A 313 -24.38 -7.02 -9.08
C SER A 313 -23.37 -7.88 -9.84
N ARG A 314 -23.86 -8.93 -10.49
CA ARG A 314 -23.04 -9.79 -11.36
C ARG A 314 -22.56 -9.00 -12.59
N GLU A 315 -21.29 -9.17 -12.96
CA GLU A 315 -20.78 -8.67 -14.24
C GLU A 315 -21.37 -9.45 -15.42
N MET A 316 -21.77 -8.74 -16.46
CA MET A 316 -22.39 -9.28 -17.67
C MET A 316 -21.45 -9.12 -18.87
N PRO A 317 -21.44 -10.02 -19.86
CA PRO A 317 -20.67 -9.81 -21.08
C PRO A 317 -21.08 -8.49 -21.77
N PRO A 318 -20.15 -7.69 -22.30
CA PRO A 318 -20.46 -6.50 -23.08
C PRO A 318 -21.25 -6.87 -24.34
N THR A 319 -22.20 -6.02 -24.72
CA THR A 319 -22.97 -6.12 -25.97
C THR A 319 -22.31 -5.39 -27.14
N ASP A 320 -21.55 -4.34 -26.81
CA ASP A 320 -20.93 -3.40 -27.74
C ASP A 320 -19.46 -3.29 -27.35
N THR A 321 -18.58 -3.37 -28.36
CA THR A 321 -17.13 -3.55 -28.17
C THR A 321 -16.32 -2.60 -29.04
N LEU A 322 -15.07 -2.34 -28.64
CA LEU A 322 -14.11 -1.56 -29.42
C LEU A 322 -13.09 -2.45 -30.16
N PRO A 323 -12.55 -2.03 -31.31
CA PRO A 323 -11.40 -2.67 -31.92
C PRO A 323 -10.10 -2.32 -31.18
N LEU A 324 -9.12 -3.22 -31.22
CA LEU A 324 -7.75 -2.98 -30.76
C LEU A 324 -6.86 -2.40 -31.88
N PRO A 325 -5.83 -1.60 -31.54
CA PRO A 325 -5.55 -1.06 -30.20
C PRO A 325 -6.50 0.10 -29.86
N ILE A 326 -6.92 0.17 -28.60
CA ILE A 326 -7.58 1.36 -28.03
C ILE A 326 -6.46 2.32 -27.63
N SER A 327 -6.53 3.58 -28.07
CA SER A 327 -5.45 4.55 -27.89
C SER A 327 -5.94 5.99 -27.67
N ASP A 328 -7.12 6.16 -27.07
CA ASP A 328 -7.59 7.48 -26.63
C ASP A 328 -6.76 7.95 -25.43
N GLU A 329 -6.44 9.25 -25.39
CA GLU A 329 -5.62 9.88 -24.34
C GLU A 329 -6.14 9.60 -22.92
N ALA A 330 -7.46 9.46 -22.76
CA ALA A 330 -8.12 9.11 -21.50
C ALA A 330 -7.74 7.73 -20.93
N PHE A 331 -7.03 6.90 -21.69
CA PHE A 331 -6.50 5.61 -21.26
C PHE A 331 -4.97 5.55 -21.17
N ALA A 332 -4.25 6.66 -21.38
CA ALA A 332 -2.78 6.67 -21.40
C ALA A 332 -2.16 6.05 -20.14
N GLU A 333 -2.66 6.41 -18.96
CA GLU A 333 -2.29 5.82 -17.66
C GLU A 333 -2.56 4.30 -17.61
N CYS A 334 -3.76 3.88 -18.04
CA CYS A 334 -4.19 2.47 -18.08
C CYS A 334 -3.53 1.64 -19.21
N LEU A 335 -2.72 2.27 -20.05
CA LEU A 335 -1.92 1.67 -21.14
C LEU A 335 -0.41 1.75 -20.87
N ALA A 336 0.02 2.56 -19.89
CA ALA A 336 1.42 2.78 -19.56
C ALA A 336 2.10 1.50 -19.02
N THR A 337 3.40 1.41 -19.28
CA THR A 337 4.29 0.44 -18.62
C THR A 337 4.63 0.95 -17.22
N THR A 338 4.70 0.04 -16.23
CA THR A 338 5.02 0.37 -14.83
C THR A 338 5.92 -0.70 -14.22
N THR A 339 6.47 -0.48 -13.02
CA THR A 339 7.40 -1.40 -12.35
C THR A 339 6.89 -2.85 -12.31
N GLN A 340 5.61 -3.03 -11.99
CA GLN A 340 4.95 -4.32 -11.88
C GLN A 340 4.33 -4.79 -13.22
N VAL A 341 4.08 -3.87 -14.16
CA VAL A 341 3.33 -4.11 -15.40
C VAL A 341 4.17 -3.72 -16.62
N GLN A 342 5.24 -4.47 -16.93
CA GLN A 342 6.16 -4.15 -18.05
C GLN A 342 5.58 -4.50 -19.43
N SER A 343 4.52 -3.82 -19.85
CA SER A 343 3.79 -4.10 -21.09
C SER A 343 4.54 -3.75 -22.38
N ASP A 344 5.65 -3.04 -22.28
CA ASP A 344 6.57 -2.73 -23.38
C ASP A 344 7.74 -3.71 -23.50
N ASP A 345 7.96 -4.63 -22.55
CA ASP A 345 9.01 -5.66 -22.69
C ASP A 345 8.74 -6.52 -23.94
N PRO A 346 9.72 -6.70 -24.84
CA PRO A 346 9.55 -7.46 -26.08
C PRO A 346 9.03 -8.89 -25.90
N ARG A 347 9.24 -9.53 -24.74
CA ARG A 347 8.72 -10.88 -24.40
C ARG A 347 7.23 -10.83 -24.08
N ILE A 348 6.79 -9.84 -23.30
CA ILE A 348 5.37 -9.62 -22.99
C ILE A 348 4.63 -9.26 -24.28
N MET A 349 5.16 -8.34 -25.07
CA MET A 349 4.64 -7.98 -26.40
C MET A 349 4.55 -9.17 -27.38
N ALA A 350 5.60 -9.99 -27.46
CA ALA A 350 5.61 -11.17 -28.32
C ALA A 350 4.58 -12.21 -27.84
N LYS A 351 4.48 -12.44 -26.53
CA LYS A 351 3.53 -13.39 -25.96
C LYS A 351 2.07 -12.94 -26.16
N ALA A 352 1.75 -11.68 -25.93
CA ALA A 352 0.39 -11.17 -26.12
C ALA A 352 -0.07 -11.34 -27.58
N ARG A 353 0.79 -11.01 -28.55
CA ARG A 353 0.54 -11.21 -29.99
C ARG A 353 0.43 -12.69 -30.38
N GLU A 354 1.23 -13.57 -29.79
CA GLU A 354 1.12 -15.03 -29.97
C GLU A 354 -0.25 -15.56 -29.49
N ILE A 355 -0.80 -14.98 -28.41
CA ILE A 355 -2.08 -15.42 -27.85
C ILE A 355 -3.26 -14.95 -28.71
N ILE A 356 -3.29 -13.67 -29.11
CA ILE A 356 -4.45 -13.11 -29.85
C ILE A 356 -4.40 -13.37 -31.36
N GLY A 357 -3.21 -13.55 -31.95
CA GLY A 357 -3.04 -13.72 -33.40
C GLY A 357 -3.53 -12.51 -34.19
N ASP A 358 -4.46 -12.73 -35.11
CA ASP A 358 -5.11 -11.70 -35.94
C ASP A 358 -6.42 -11.15 -35.32
N GLU A 359 -6.75 -11.49 -34.06
CA GLU A 359 -7.96 -10.97 -33.40
C GLU A 359 -7.84 -9.46 -33.15
N THR A 360 -8.96 -8.75 -33.38
CA THR A 360 -9.06 -7.30 -33.25
C THR A 360 -10.22 -6.84 -32.37
N ASP A 361 -11.19 -7.70 -32.05
CA ASP A 361 -12.21 -7.36 -31.06
C ASP A 361 -11.61 -7.38 -29.64
N SER A 362 -11.73 -6.25 -28.92
CA SER A 362 -11.12 -6.09 -27.59
C SER A 362 -11.64 -7.08 -26.55
N TRP A 363 -12.90 -7.52 -26.65
CA TRP A 363 -13.50 -8.47 -25.72
C TRP A 363 -13.14 -9.92 -26.06
N ALA A 364 -13.06 -10.28 -27.34
CA ALA A 364 -12.51 -11.56 -27.77
C ALA A 364 -11.04 -11.71 -27.34
N ALA A 365 -10.23 -10.68 -27.61
CA ALA A 365 -8.83 -10.61 -27.17
C ALA A 365 -8.69 -10.73 -25.64
N ALA A 366 -9.47 -9.97 -24.86
CA ALA A 366 -9.46 -10.05 -23.39
C ALA A 366 -9.78 -11.46 -22.88
N GLN A 367 -10.80 -12.13 -23.46
CA GLN A 367 -11.14 -13.51 -23.11
C GLN A 367 -10.03 -14.50 -23.51
N MET A 368 -9.38 -14.32 -24.66
CA MET A 368 -8.27 -15.15 -25.10
C MET A 368 -7.05 -15.03 -24.17
N LEU A 369 -6.72 -13.81 -23.74
CA LEU A 369 -5.67 -13.52 -22.76
C LEU A 369 -6.00 -14.12 -21.40
N CYS A 370 -7.18 -13.83 -20.83
CA CYS A 370 -7.62 -14.38 -19.53
C CYS A 370 -7.64 -15.92 -19.55
N ALA A 371 -8.19 -16.53 -20.60
CA ALA A 371 -8.18 -17.97 -20.79
C ALA A 371 -6.76 -18.54 -20.95
N TRP A 372 -5.81 -17.81 -21.53
CA TRP A 372 -4.42 -18.24 -21.61
C TRP A 372 -3.72 -18.18 -20.25
N VAL A 373 -3.81 -17.06 -19.53
CA VAL A 373 -3.22 -16.89 -18.19
C VAL A 373 -3.72 -18.01 -17.27
N ARG A 374 -5.04 -18.20 -17.20
CA ARG A 374 -5.66 -19.25 -16.37
C ARG A 374 -5.19 -20.67 -16.66
N ARG A 375 -4.90 -20.98 -17.92
CA ARG A 375 -4.50 -22.35 -18.37
C ARG A 375 -3.01 -22.63 -18.18
N ASN A 376 -2.16 -21.62 -18.26
CA ASN A 376 -0.70 -21.81 -18.29
C ASN A 376 -0.02 -21.46 -16.97
N MET A 377 -0.64 -20.65 -16.10
CA MET A 377 -0.11 -20.39 -14.76
C MET A 377 -0.45 -21.49 -13.76
N GLN A 378 0.53 -21.84 -12.92
CA GLN A 378 0.34 -22.69 -11.76
C GLN A 378 -0.09 -21.86 -10.54
N SER A 379 -1.31 -22.07 -10.06
CA SER A 379 -1.83 -21.41 -8.86
C SER A 379 -1.17 -21.97 -7.59
N VAL A 380 -0.15 -21.28 -7.06
CA VAL A 380 0.61 -21.66 -5.85
C VAL A 380 0.30 -20.73 -4.68
N SER A 381 0.61 -21.15 -3.45
CA SER A 381 0.84 -20.13 -2.40
C SER A 381 2.02 -19.29 -2.86
N SER A 382 1.85 -17.98 -3.03
CA SER A 382 2.93 -17.12 -3.49
C SER A 382 4.14 -17.21 -2.55
N GLU A 383 5.31 -16.90 -3.10
CA GLU A 383 6.59 -16.93 -2.41
C GLU A 383 7.05 -15.50 -2.08
N PRO A 384 7.96 -15.30 -1.11
CA PRO A 384 8.54 -13.98 -0.84
C PRO A 384 9.50 -13.56 -1.95
N ARG A 385 8.96 -13.09 -3.08
CA ARG A 385 9.67 -12.52 -4.23
C ARG A 385 8.93 -11.27 -4.75
N PRO A 386 9.60 -10.33 -5.43
CA PRO A 386 8.91 -9.27 -6.17
C PRO A 386 7.84 -9.84 -7.13
N ILE A 387 6.81 -9.04 -7.45
CA ILE A 387 6.01 -9.28 -8.65
C ILE A 387 6.32 -8.20 -9.64
N THR A 388 6.88 -8.63 -10.76
CA THR A 388 6.73 -7.93 -12.03
C THR A 388 6.17 -8.92 -13.07
N ALA A 389 5.31 -8.46 -13.98
CA ALA A 389 4.65 -9.31 -14.97
C ALA A 389 5.65 -10.17 -15.78
N LEU A 390 6.87 -9.68 -15.92
CA LEU A 390 8.00 -10.34 -16.55
C LEU A 390 8.50 -11.58 -15.78
N GLU A 391 8.66 -11.49 -14.46
CA GLU A 391 8.97 -12.63 -13.60
C GLU A 391 7.82 -13.64 -13.55
N VAL A 392 6.57 -13.17 -13.64
CA VAL A 392 5.40 -14.04 -13.73
C VAL A 392 5.38 -14.80 -15.05
N LEU A 393 5.72 -14.14 -16.17
CA LEU A 393 5.84 -14.78 -17.49
C LEU A 393 6.99 -15.81 -17.54
N ASP A 394 8.12 -15.52 -16.89
CA ASP A 394 9.28 -16.44 -16.85
C ASP A 394 9.03 -17.64 -15.90
N SER A 395 8.36 -17.43 -14.76
CA SER A 395 8.15 -18.46 -13.72
C SER A 395 6.83 -19.23 -13.80
N MET A 396 5.86 -18.69 -14.54
CA MET A 396 4.50 -19.20 -14.80
C MET A 396 3.77 -19.72 -13.54
N ARG A 397 3.89 -19.00 -12.43
CA ARG A 397 3.26 -19.35 -11.14
C ARG A 397 2.91 -18.12 -10.32
N GLY A 398 1.93 -18.28 -9.42
CA GLY A 398 1.61 -17.28 -8.39
C GLY A 398 0.24 -17.48 -7.77
N ASP A 399 -0.25 -16.48 -7.04
CA ASP A 399 -1.63 -16.37 -6.58
C ASP A 399 -2.45 -15.38 -7.42
N CYS A 400 -3.57 -14.90 -6.89
CA CYS A 400 -4.46 -13.97 -7.58
C CYS A 400 -3.72 -12.74 -8.11
N THR A 401 -2.75 -12.24 -7.34
CA THR A 401 -2.00 -11.02 -7.63
C THR A 401 -1.17 -11.17 -8.90
N GLU A 402 -0.38 -12.24 -9.02
CA GLU A 402 0.44 -12.52 -10.20
C GLU A 402 -0.41 -12.82 -11.45
N HIS A 403 -1.53 -13.54 -11.31
CA HIS A 403 -2.43 -13.81 -12.45
C HIS A 403 -3.04 -12.50 -12.98
N ALA A 404 -3.47 -11.60 -12.08
CA ALA A 404 -4.07 -10.32 -12.44
C ALA A 404 -3.04 -9.35 -13.06
N ILE A 405 -1.82 -9.31 -12.54
CA ILE A 405 -0.70 -8.52 -13.09
C ILE A 405 -0.29 -9.03 -14.48
N LEU A 406 -0.20 -10.35 -14.69
CA LEU A 406 0.15 -10.89 -16.02
C LEU A 406 -0.95 -10.62 -17.05
N LEU A 407 -2.23 -10.73 -16.68
CA LEU A 407 -3.33 -10.34 -17.57
C LEU A 407 -3.29 -8.83 -17.89
N ALA A 408 -3.02 -7.99 -16.89
CA ALA A 408 -2.90 -6.54 -17.08
C ALA A 408 -1.81 -6.18 -18.10
N ALA A 409 -0.61 -6.76 -17.97
CA ALA A 409 0.53 -6.50 -18.84
C ALA A 409 0.32 -7.03 -20.27
N LEU A 410 -0.20 -8.26 -20.42
CA LEU A 410 -0.51 -8.83 -21.73
C LEU A 410 -1.60 -8.04 -22.46
N GLY A 411 -2.56 -7.45 -21.71
CA GLY A 411 -3.59 -6.56 -22.28
C GLY A 411 -2.99 -5.27 -22.84
N ARG A 412 -2.24 -4.51 -22.02
CA ARG A 412 -1.62 -3.24 -22.45
C ARG A 412 -0.71 -3.42 -23.65
N ALA A 413 0.02 -4.55 -23.72
CA ALA A 413 0.92 -4.89 -24.81
C ALA A 413 0.25 -5.06 -26.20
N VAL A 414 -1.09 -5.19 -26.24
CA VAL A 414 -1.91 -5.18 -27.47
C VAL A 414 -2.88 -3.98 -27.55
N GLY A 415 -2.71 -2.98 -26.68
CA GLY A 415 -3.54 -1.78 -26.65
C GLY A 415 -4.92 -1.98 -26.02
N LEU A 416 -5.05 -2.95 -25.09
CA LEU A 416 -6.22 -3.09 -24.22
C LEU A 416 -5.92 -2.37 -22.89
N PRO A 417 -6.64 -1.29 -22.51
CA PRO A 417 -6.42 -0.61 -21.24
C PRO A 417 -6.80 -1.52 -20.07
N THR A 418 -5.95 -1.58 -19.04
CA THR A 418 -6.15 -2.47 -17.89
C THR A 418 -5.91 -1.77 -16.55
N LYS A 419 -6.63 -2.21 -15.53
CA LYS A 419 -6.44 -1.85 -14.12
C LYS A 419 -6.32 -3.10 -13.26
N LEU A 420 -5.61 -3.02 -12.15
CA LEU A 420 -5.78 -3.99 -11.07
C LEU A 420 -7.03 -3.61 -10.27
N ALA A 421 -7.77 -4.61 -9.80
CA ALA A 421 -8.77 -4.48 -8.75
C ALA A 421 -8.34 -5.32 -7.55
N THR A 422 -8.46 -4.77 -6.35
CA THR A 422 -8.29 -5.50 -5.08
C THR A 422 -9.56 -5.39 -4.25
N GLY A 423 -9.85 -6.43 -3.47
CA GLY A 423 -11.06 -6.50 -2.68
C GLY A 423 -11.25 -7.86 -2.02
N LEU A 424 -12.50 -8.25 -1.86
CA LEU A 424 -12.92 -9.45 -1.12
C LEU A 424 -13.77 -10.35 -2.01
N ALA A 425 -13.44 -11.65 -2.10
CA ALA A 425 -14.16 -12.61 -2.93
C ALA A 425 -14.72 -13.79 -2.10
N TYR A 426 -15.99 -14.16 -2.33
CA TYR A 426 -16.67 -15.21 -1.56
C TYR A 426 -16.22 -16.62 -1.93
N VAL A 427 -15.70 -17.37 -0.95
CA VAL A 427 -15.30 -18.78 -1.06
C VAL A 427 -15.81 -19.59 0.13
N GLY A 428 -17.01 -20.16 -0.01
CA GLY A 428 -17.50 -21.23 0.88
C GLY A 428 -17.75 -20.81 2.34
N GLY A 429 -18.62 -19.80 2.52
CA GLY A 429 -19.00 -19.25 3.82
C GLY A 429 -18.07 -18.16 4.36
N ARG A 430 -17.15 -17.65 3.53
CA ARG A 430 -16.14 -16.64 3.91
C ARG A 430 -15.81 -15.74 2.73
N PHE A 431 -15.47 -14.49 2.99
CA PHE A 431 -14.91 -13.55 2.02
C PHE A 431 -13.39 -13.45 2.26
N GLY A 432 -12.58 -13.87 1.28
CA GLY A 432 -11.12 -13.80 1.36
C GLY A 432 -10.59 -12.65 0.50
N TYR A 433 -9.51 -11.98 0.94
CA TYR A 433 -8.90 -10.93 0.13
C TYR A 433 -8.34 -11.51 -1.17
N HIS A 434 -8.59 -10.79 -2.27
CA HIS A 434 -8.42 -11.26 -3.64
C HIS A 434 -8.02 -10.11 -4.57
N ALA A 435 -7.41 -10.45 -5.71
CA ALA A 435 -6.97 -9.49 -6.73
C ALA A 435 -7.34 -9.99 -8.14
N TRP A 436 -7.86 -9.10 -8.98
CA TRP A 436 -8.33 -9.40 -10.33
C TRP A 436 -8.08 -8.22 -11.28
N THR A 437 -8.46 -8.34 -12.55
CA THR A 437 -8.14 -7.33 -13.58
C THR A 437 -9.43 -6.69 -14.10
N GLN A 438 -9.50 -5.35 -14.16
CA GLN A 438 -10.49 -4.68 -15.00
C GLN A 438 -9.88 -4.44 -16.38
N VAL A 439 -10.65 -4.70 -17.44
CA VAL A 439 -10.26 -4.40 -18.83
C VAL A 439 -11.25 -3.40 -19.42
N TYR A 440 -10.77 -2.46 -20.24
CA TYR A 440 -11.65 -1.55 -20.99
C TYR A 440 -11.86 -2.04 -22.42
N VAL A 441 -13.11 -2.35 -22.75
CA VAL A 441 -13.53 -2.91 -24.06
C VAL A 441 -14.59 -2.05 -24.76
N GLY A 442 -14.75 -0.79 -24.33
CA GLY A 442 -15.91 0.09 -24.62
C GLY A 442 -16.70 0.44 -23.36
N ARG A 443 -16.57 -0.39 -22.33
CA ARG A 443 -16.76 -0.07 -20.91
C ARG A 443 -15.73 -0.86 -20.09
N TRP A 444 -15.61 -0.58 -18.80
CA TRP A 444 -14.87 -1.46 -17.90
C TRP A 444 -15.63 -2.77 -17.68
N VAL A 445 -14.90 -3.89 -17.68
CA VAL A 445 -15.40 -5.24 -17.39
C VAL A 445 -14.40 -5.92 -16.47
N GLU A 446 -14.88 -6.52 -15.39
CA GLU A 446 -14.03 -7.20 -14.40
C GLU A 446 -13.84 -8.69 -14.73
N MET A 447 -12.58 -9.14 -14.78
CA MET A 447 -12.18 -10.52 -15.11
C MET A 447 -11.24 -11.09 -14.04
N ASP A 448 -11.46 -12.34 -13.62
CA ASP A 448 -10.54 -13.07 -12.73
C ASP A 448 -9.75 -14.16 -13.49
N PRO A 449 -8.48 -13.90 -13.87
CA PRO A 449 -7.61 -14.89 -14.52
C PRO A 449 -7.13 -16.00 -13.59
N SER A 450 -7.26 -15.88 -12.27
CA SER A 450 -6.85 -16.89 -11.30
C SER A 450 -7.92 -17.99 -11.15
N TRP A 451 -9.20 -17.64 -11.17
CA TRP A 451 -10.30 -18.61 -11.20
C TRP A 451 -10.68 -19.00 -12.63
N GLY A 452 -10.55 -18.07 -13.59
CA GLY A 452 -10.91 -18.23 -15.00
C GLY A 452 -12.25 -17.62 -15.36
N GLU A 453 -12.72 -16.63 -14.59
CA GLU A 453 -13.99 -15.96 -14.82
C GLU A 453 -13.77 -14.80 -15.80
N MET A 454 -14.43 -14.86 -16.96
CA MET A 454 -14.39 -13.76 -17.93
C MET A 454 -15.14 -12.53 -17.43
N THR A 455 -16.12 -12.72 -16.55
CA THR A 455 -16.96 -11.68 -15.95
C THR A 455 -17.12 -12.03 -14.48
N ALA A 456 -16.59 -11.20 -13.57
CA ALA A 456 -16.60 -11.45 -12.14
C ALA A 456 -18.03 -11.66 -11.59
N ASP A 457 -18.25 -12.73 -10.83
CA ASP A 457 -19.56 -12.98 -10.23
C ASP A 457 -19.94 -11.98 -9.12
N ALA A 458 -21.18 -12.05 -8.63
CA ALA A 458 -21.67 -11.19 -7.54
C ALA A 458 -21.02 -11.47 -6.16
N GLY A 459 -20.06 -12.39 -6.08
CA GLY A 459 -19.26 -12.67 -4.88
C GLY A 459 -18.00 -11.82 -4.74
N HIS A 460 -17.66 -11.02 -5.75
CA HIS A 460 -16.51 -10.11 -5.76
C HIS A 460 -16.92 -8.70 -5.30
N MET A 461 -16.47 -8.28 -4.11
CA MET A 461 -16.65 -6.94 -3.56
C MET A 461 -15.38 -6.11 -3.77
N LEU A 462 -15.49 -5.00 -4.50
CA LEU A 462 -14.37 -4.10 -4.79
C LEU A 462 -14.03 -3.24 -3.57
N ILE A 463 -12.73 -3.11 -3.25
CA ILE A 463 -12.21 -2.16 -2.26
C ILE A 463 -11.38 -1.07 -2.96
N TYR A 464 -10.56 -1.42 -3.96
CA TYR A 464 -9.72 -0.45 -4.66
C TYR A 464 -9.44 -0.88 -6.11
N SER A 465 -9.23 0.08 -7.01
CA SER A 465 -8.75 -0.19 -8.37
C SER A 465 -7.93 0.97 -8.95
N SER A 466 -6.87 0.64 -9.71
CA SER A 466 -5.91 1.61 -10.26
C SER A 466 -5.19 1.08 -11.50
N ALA A 467 -4.50 1.96 -12.23
CA ALA A 467 -3.61 1.56 -13.32
C ALA A 467 -2.24 1.00 -12.86
N LEU A 468 -2.02 0.77 -11.55
CA LEU A 468 -0.73 0.31 -11.01
C LEU A 468 0.49 1.16 -11.44
N ASP A 469 0.40 2.49 -11.33
CA ASP A 469 1.61 3.27 -11.06
C ASP A 469 2.18 2.88 -9.67
N ASP A 470 3.45 3.23 -9.41
CA ASP A 470 4.14 2.76 -8.20
C ASP A 470 3.42 3.19 -6.91
N ALA A 471 2.99 4.46 -6.85
CA ALA A 471 2.18 4.99 -5.76
C ALA A 471 0.83 4.27 -5.62
N SER A 472 0.19 3.84 -6.71
CA SER A 472 -1.09 3.11 -6.65
C SER A 472 -0.97 1.69 -6.13
N TYR A 473 0.20 1.07 -6.17
CA TYR A 473 0.43 -0.21 -5.50
C TYR A 473 0.47 -0.03 -3.97
N ALA A 474 1.05 1.06 -3.48
CA ALA A 474 0.97 1.47 -2.08
C ALA A 474 -0.46 1.87 -1.67
N ARG A 475 -1.17 2.70 -2.46
CA ARG A 475 -2.59 3.05 -2.23
C ARG A 475 -3.50 1.82 -2.15
N ALA A 476 -3.32 0.83 -3.03
CA ALA A 476 -4.08 -0.42 -2.99
C ALA A 476 -3.84 -1.21 -1.68
N SER A 477 -2.61 -1.15 -1.17
CA SER A 477 -2.21 -1.82 0.06
C SER A 477 -2.72 -1.07 1.31
N LEU A 478 -2.75 0.27 1.29
CA LEU A 478 -3.43 1.09 2.29
C LEU A 478 -4.93 0.81 2.35
N ALA A 479 -5.62 0.81 1.21
CA ALA A 479 -7.05 0.53 1.15
C ALA A 479 -7.38 -0.86 1.70
N THR A 480 -6.55 -1.86 1.39
CA THR A 480 -6.68 -3.22 1.93
C THR A 480 -6.36 -3.28 3.43
N GLY A 481 -5.34 -2.55 3.89
CA GLY A 481 -4.94 -2.46 5.30
C GLY A 481 -6.01 -1.77 6.17
N ARG A 482 -6.66 -0.72 5.66
CA ARG A 482 -7.77 -0.01 6.32
C ARG A 482 -8.97 -0.92 6.57
N THR A 483 -9.22 -1.90 5.72
CA THR A 483 -10.27 -2.92 5.94
C THR A 483 -9.80 -4.13 6.76
N LEU A 484 -8.49 -4.34 6.96
CA LEU A 484 -7.99 -5.58 7.54
C LEU A 484 -8.23 -5.62 9.05
N GLY A 485 -9.12 -6.51 9.49
CA GLY A 485 -9.51 -6.63 10.90
C GLY A 485 -10.46 -5.53 11.41
N ALA A 486 -10.72 -4.50 10.60
CA ALA A 486 -11.53 -3.34 10.96
C ALA A 486 -12.97 -3.36 10.40
N ILE A 487 -13.34 -4.35 9.58
CA ILE A 487 -14.71 -4.51 9.05
C ILE A 487 -15.32 -5.88 9.38
N GLY A 488 -16.60 -5.87 9.74
CA GLY A 488 -17.47 -7.05 9.85
C GLY A 488 -18.34 -7.20 8.60
N MET A 489 -18.80 -8.43 8.31
CA MET A 489 -19.66 -8.70 7.15
C MET A 489 -20.83 -9.63 7.51
N GLU A 490 -22.03 -9.28 7.06
CA GLU A 490 -23.24 -10.11 7.14
C GLU A 490 -23.90 -10.18 5.75
N ILE A 491 -24.39 -11.35 5.33
CA ILE A 491 -25.16 -11.47 4.09
C ILE A 491 -26.64 -11.21 4.41
N ILE A 492 -27.15 -10.08 3.93
CA ILE A 492 -28.54 -9.64 4.11
C ILE A 492 -29.46 -10.27 3.06
N GLY A 493 -28.94 -10.59 1.88
CA GLY A 493 -29.74 -11.21 0.83
C GLY A 493 -29.01 -11.45 -0.48
N TYR A 494 -29.72 -12.04 -1.44
CA TYR A 494 -29.25 -12.24 -2.81
C TYR A 494 -30.39 -12.30 -3.82
N THR A 495 -30.06 -12.16 -5.09
CA THR A 495 -30.98 -12.32 -6.23
C THR A 495 -30.55 -13.53 -7.04
N THR A 496 -31.42 -14.54 -7.17
CA THR A 496 -31.11 -15.77 -7.91
C THR A 496 -31.09 -15.57 -9.43
N ALA A 497 -30.58 -16.56 -10.17
CA ALA A 497 -30.48 -16.55 -11.64
C ALA A 497 -31.80 -16.18 -12.35
N ASP A 498 -32.93 -16.63 -11.80
CA ASP A 498 -34.31 -16.41 -12.26
C ASP A 498 -34.96 -15.11 -11.72
N GLY A 499 -34.19 -14.26 -11.03
CA GLY A 499 -34.63 -12.94 -10.57
C GLY A 499 -35.43 -12.94 -9.26
N ARG A 500 -35.51 -14.07 -8.54
CA ARG A 500 -36.15 -14.11 -7.22
C ARG A 500 -35.21 -13.51 -6.17
N LEU A 501 -35.72 -12.50 -5.45
CA LEU A 501 -35.09 -11.98 -4.24
C LEU A 501 -35.19 -13.02 -3.11
N VAL A 502 -34.10 -13.15 -2.36
CA VAL A 502 -34.03 -13.87 -1.09
C VAL A 502 -33.42 -12.92 -0.07
N ASP A 503 -34.16 -12.65 1.00
CA ASP A 503 -33.66 -11.98 2.20
C ASP A 503 -33.27 -13.05 3.22
N VAL A 504 -32.18 -12.82 3.93
CA VAL A 504 -31.61 -13.78 4.87
C VAL A 504 -32.15 -13.46 6.27
N GLY A 505 -32.85 -14.44 6.86
CA GLY A 505 -33.56 -14.29 8.13
C GLY A 505 -35.06 -14.59 8.05
N GLU A 506 -35.62 -14.75 6.84
CA GLU A 506 -36.99 -15.24 6.62
C GLU A 506 -37.03 -16.73 6.23
N GLU A 507 -36.98 -17.63 7.24
CA GLU A 507 -37.32 -19.07 7.12
C GLU A 507 -38.49 -19.45 8.05
#